data_AF-A0A501X7D6-F1
#
_entry.id   AF-A0A501X7D6-F1
#
_cell.length_a   1.000
_cell.length_b   1.000
_cell.length_c   1.000
_cell.angle_alpha   90.00
_cell.angle_beta   90.00
_cell.angle_gamma   90.00
#
_symmetry.space_group_name_H-M   'P 1'
#
loop_
_entity.id
_entity.type
_entity.pdbx_description
1 polymer ?
#
loop_
_entity_poly.entity_id
_entity_poly.type
_entity_poly.pdbx_seq_one_letter_code
_entity_poly.pdbx_strand_id
1 'polypeptide(L)' 'MARRLSYDMTVRKDGDIWTIWGLGVERDGKVFCHLASQTRFRKQRNGEVPIQQNDWVKGTKD' A
#
# COMPACT_ATOMS: atom_id res chain seq x y z
N MET A 1 -4.10 -20.39 -2.85
CA MET A 1 -2.78 -19.75 -2.71
C MET A 1 -2.98 -18.31 -2.26
N ALA A 2 -2.30 -17.87 -1.20
CA ALA A 2 -2.31 -16.46 -0.83
C ALA A 2 -1.57 -15.65 -1.92
N ARG A 3 -2.07 -14.45 -2.25
CA ARG A 3 -1.39 -13.55 -3.19
C ARG A 3 -0.06 -13.12 -2.57
N ARG A 4 1.04 -13.27 -3.31
CA ARG A 4 2.35 -12.76 -2.90
C ARG A 4 2.42 -11.25 -3.15
N LEU A 5 2.92 -10.50 -2.18
CA LEU A 5 2.94 -9.05 -2.14
C LEU A 5 4.38 -8.56 -2.21
N SER A 6 4.67 -7.72 -3.19
CA SER A 6 6.00 -7.14 -3.40
C SER A 6 5.99 -5.62 -3.21
N TYR A 7 7.18 -5.04 -3.12
CA TYR A 7 7.38 -3.60 -3.25
C TYR A 7 6.87 -3.10 -4.63
N ASP A 8 6.44 -1.84 -4.71
CA ASP A 8 5.85 -1.17 -5.88
C ASP A 8 4.59 -1.83 -6.48
N MET A 9 4.07 -2.85 -5.82
CA MET A 9 2.88 -3.55 -6.27
C MET A 9 1.63 -2.68 -6.12
N THR A 10 0.76 -2.73 -7.13
CA THR A 10 -0.54 -2.06 -7.08
C THR A 10 -1.61 -2.93 -6.43
N VAL A 11 -2.34 -2.37 -5.47
CA VAL A 11 -3.43 -3.01 -4.74
C VAL A 11 -4.66 -2.11 -4.66
N ARG A 12 -5.86 -2.73 -4.66
CA ARG A 12 -7.11 -2.03 -4.41
C ARG A 12 -7.54 -2.24 -2.97
N LYS A 13 -7.87 -1.17 -2.27
CA LYS A 13 -8.27 -1.20 -0.86
C LYS A 13 -9.07 0.04 -0.50
N ASP A 14 -10.15 -0.16 0.26
CA ASP A 14 -11.05 0.88 0.76
C ASP A 14 -11.58 1.80 -0.36
N GLY A 15 -11.88 1.22 -1.52
CA GLY A 15 -12.36 1.95 -2.71
C GLY A 15 -11.28 2.72 -3.48
N ASP A 16 -10.00 2.65 -3.06
CA ASP A 16 -8.88 3.36 -3.66
C ASP A 16 -7.82 2.39 -4.23
N ILE A 17 -6.91 2.93 -5.04
CA ILE A 17 -5.77 2.26 -5.65
C ILE A 17 -4.50 2.75 -4.96
N TRP A 18 -3.69 1.80 -4.50
CA TRP A 18 -2.47 2.06 -3.73
C TRP A 18 -1.27 1.36 -4.34
N THR A 19 -0.12 2.01 -4.25
CA THR A 19 1.20 1.38 -4.43
C THR A 19 1.74 0.96 -3.08
N ILE A 20 2.28 -0.25 -2.97
CA ILE A 20 3.00 -0.70 -1.77
C ILE A 20 4.39 -0.06 -1.76
N TRP A 21 4.64 0.81 -0.80
CA TRP A 21 5.94 1.46 -0.55
C TRP A 21 6.71 0.82 0.60
N GLY A 22 6.18 -0.23 1.22
CA GLY A 22 6.85 -0.95 2.29
C GLY A 22 6.09 -2.20 2.70
N LEU A 23 6.84 -3.26 2.96
CA LEU A 23 6.32 -4.53 3.48
C LEU A 23 6.80 -4.70 4.92
N GLY A 24 5.86 -4.79 5.84
CA GLY A 24 6.10 -5.00 7.26
C GLY A 24 5.89 -6.46 7.67
N VAL A 25 5.38 -6.63 8.88
CA VAL A 25 5.14 -7.94 9.49
C VAL A 25 3.98 -8.69 8.80
N GLU A 26 4.07 -10.02 8.78
CA GLU A 26 2.99 -10.92 8.39
C GLU A 26 2.22 -11.41 9.60
N ARG A 27 0.89 -11.38 9.51
CA ARG A 27 0.01 -11.92 10.53
C ARG A 27 -1.33 -12.32 9.92
N ASP A 28 -1.83 -13.51 10.27
CA ASP A 28 -3.17 -13.99 9.91
C ASP A 28 -3.49 -13.88 8.40
N GLY A 29 -2.51 -14.20 7.54
CA GLY A 29 -2.65 -14.15 6.09
C GLY A 29 -2.72 -12.72 5.49
N LYS A 30 -2.19 -11.74 6.23
CA LYS A 30 -2.06 -10.34 5.81
C LYS A 30 -0.64 -9.84 6.06
N VAL A 31 -0.21 -8.88 5.26
CA VAL A 31 1.03 -8.11 5.45
C VAL A 31 0.65 -6.69 5.89
N PHE A 32 1.31 -6.17 6.91
CA PHE A 32 1.20 -4.74 7.26
C PHE A 32 2.00 -3.93 6.25
N CYS A 33 1.34 -3.09 5.44
CA CYS A 33 1.96 -2.38 4.33
C CYS A 33 1.96 -0.87 4.55
N HIS A 34 3.03 -0.22 4.12
CA HIS A 34 3.04 1.22 3.87
C HIS A 34 2.50 1.45 2.45
N LEU A 35 1.41 2.22 2.35
CA LEU A 35 0.63 2.40 1.13
C LEU A 35 0.66 3.87 0.72
N ALA A 36 0.88 4.14 -0.57
CA ALA A 36 0.73 5.46 -1.18
C ALA A 36 -0.39 5.44 -2.22
N SER A 37 -1.35 6.36 -2.09
CA SER A 37 -2.51 6.45 -2.97
C SER A 37 -2.08 6.87 -4.37
N GLN A 38 -2.69 6.28 -5.39
CA GLN A 38 -2.53 6.68 -6.79
C GLN A 38 -3.62 7.67 -7.22
N THR A 39 -4.64 7.93 -6.41
CA THR A 39 -5.77 8.79 -6.77
C THR A 39 -5.92 10.03 -5.89
N ARG A 40 -5.28 10.05 -4.72
CA ARG A 40 -5.39 11.14 -3.74
C ARG A 40 -4.03 11.72 -3.43
N PHE A 41 -3.95 13.05 -3.52
CA PHE A 41 -2.71 13.80 -3.34
C PHE A 41 -2.91 14.99 -2.41
N ARG A 42 -1.85 15.35 -1.69
CA ARG A 42 -1.75 16.58 -0.91
C ARG A 42 -0.85 17.56 -1.64
N LYS A 43 -1.33 18.79 -1.82
CA LYS A 43 -0.52 19.89 -2.37
C LYS A 43 0.56 20.32 -1.39
N GLN A 44 1.79 20.44 -1.87
CA GLN A 44 2.97 20.95 -1.16
C GLN A 44 3.63 22.08 -1.97
N ARG A 45 4.65 22.73 -1.40
CA ARG A 45 5.36 23.85 -2.05
C ARG A 45 6.02 23.45 -3.38
N ASN A 46 6.48 22.20 -3.48
CA ASN A 46 7.25 21.66 -4.60
C ASN A 46 6.46 20.68 -5.48
N GLY A 47 5.13 20.69 -5.41
CA GLY A 47 4.27 19.81 -6.19
C GLY A 47 3.27 19.05 -5.34
N GLU A 48 2.79 17.94 -5.85
CA GLU A 48 1.82 17.08 -5.18
C GLU A 48 2.50 15.82 -4.66
N VAL A 49 2.16 15.43 -3.43
CA VAL A 49 2.64 14.18 -2.82
C VAL A 49 1.43 13.26 -2.60
N PRO A 50 1.56 11.94 -2.86
CA PRO A 50 0.45 11.02 -2.61
C PRO A 50 0.10 10.99 -1.12
N ILE A 51 -1.19 10.81 -0.84
CA ILE A 51 -1.65 10.47 0.51
C ILE A 51 -1.10 9.09 0.88
N GLN A 52 -0.53 8.99 2.07
CA GLN A 52 0.09 7.77 2.59
C GLN A 52 -0.69 7.23 3.79
N GLN A 53 -0.71 5.91 3.96
CA GLN A 53 -1.27 5.24 5.13
C GLN A 53 -0.54 3.92 5.41
N ASN A 54 -0.65 3.41 6.63
CA ASN A 54 -0.27 2.03 6.93
C ASN A 54 -1.52 1.20 7.18
N ASP A 55 -1.62 0.04 6.54
CA ASP A 55 -2.73 -0.87 6.78
C ASP A 55 -2.40 -2.32 6.37
N TRP A 56 -3.21 -3.27 6.82
CA TRP A 56 -3.12 -4.68 6.50
C TRP A 56 -3.67 -4.99 5.11
N VAL A 57 -2.86 -5.62 4.28
CA VAL A 57 -3.22 -6.10 2.94
C VAL A 57 -3.22 -7.63 2.94
N LYS A 58 -4.29 -8.24 2.42
CA LYS A 58 -4.40 -9.70 2.32
C LYS A 58 -3.34 -10.26 1.37
N GLY A 59 -2.53 -11.19 1.87
CA GLY A 59 -1.42 -11.78 1.13
C GLY A 59 -0.27 -12.18 2.04
N THR A 60 0.81 -12.63 1.41
CA THR A 60 2.11 -12.91 2.05
C THR A 60 3.18 -12.09 1.34
N LYS A 61 4.24 -11.68 2.01
CA LYS A 61 5.37 -10.95 1.43
C LYS A 61 6.16 -11.84 0.47
N ASP A 62 6.67 -11.22 -0.59
CA ASP A 62 7.66 -11.82 -1.50
C ASP A 62 9.04 -12.00 -0.84
#